data_AF-A0B8T6-F1
#
_entry.id   AF-A0B8T6-F1
#
_cell.length_a   1.000
_cell.length_b   1.000
_cell.length_c   1.000
_cell.angle_alpha   90.00
_cell.angle_beta   90.00
_cell.angle_gamma   90.00
#
_symmetry.space_group_name_H-M   'P 1'
#
loop_
_entity.id
_entity.type
_entity.pdbx_description
1 polymer ?
#
loop_
_entity_poly.entity_id
_entity_poly.type
_entity_poly.pdbx_seq_one_letter_code
_entity_poly.pdbx_strand_id
1 'polypeptide(L)'
;MRERFDEMGPEQRLEYVIENLRSLPAELVEPAIDLLLRANEIEYAVVLCREHGMIQRAVDILVDAGDYLWAAQITKSAGSPEEAERLLRSGLEYYISMEMYGRAISAATALNLPPDQIDALYREGIAFESKSMDLSRAHAALESMMSAVAMLETDEEVKRELMDAIQEELDRERGSAEATAPPANRSQLRREDDKIDGDRFC
;
A
#
# COMPACT_ATOMS: atom_id res chain seq x y z
N MET A 1 24.98 -37.02 9.73
CA MET A 1 24.94 -36.16 8.52
C MET A 1 25.37 -34.74 8.86
N ARG A 2 25.13 -34.30 10.09
CA ARG A 2 25.55 -33.02 10.66
C ARG A 2 27.02 -32.62 10.45
N GLU A 3 27.99 -33.50 10.72
CA GLU A 3 29.42 -33.18 10.56
C GLU A 3 29.76 -32.75 9.12
N ARG A 4 29.23 -33.47 8.11
CA ARG A 4 29.42 -33.13 6.70
C ARG A 4 28.75 -31.82 6.30
N PHE A 5 27.61 -31.48 6.91
CA PHE A 5 26.94 -30.20 6.69
C PHE A 5 27.75 -29.05 7.28
N ASP A 6 28.36 -29.26 8.45
CA ASP A 6 29.19 -28.26 9.12
C ASP A 6 30.54 -28.03 8.42
N GLU A 7 31.01 -28.97 7.61
CA GLU A 7 32.20 -28.84 6.76
C GLU A 7 31.95 -28.01 5.48
N MET A 8 30.70 -27.84 5.04
CA MET A 8 30.37 -27.10 3.82
C MET A 8 30.57 -25.58 4.00
N GLY A 9 30.83 -24.87 2.90
CA GLY A 9 30.78 -23.41 2.89
C GLY A 9 29.37 -22.87 3.17
N PRO A 10 29.21 -21.61 3.61
CA PRO A 10 27.89 -21.04 3.95
C PRO A 10 26.90 -21.05 2.77
N GLU A 11 27.35 -20.70 1.56
CA GLU A 11 26.52 -20.73 0.34
C GLU A 11 26.12 -22.16 -0.04
N GLN A 12 27.04 -23.12 0.07
CA GLN A 12 26.78 -24.53 -0.20
C GLN A 12 25.77 -25.13 0.78
N ARG A 13 25.84 -24.72 2.06
CA ARG A 13 24.84 -25.13 3.05
C ARG A 13 23.46 -24.56 2.72
N LEU A 14 23.41 -23.30 2.28
CA LEU A 14 22.16 -22.64 1.93
C LEU A 14 21.50 -23.32 0.72
N GLU A 15 22.26 -23.55 -0.34
CA GLU A 15 21.82 -24.29 -1.53
C GLU A 15 21.31 -25.69 -1.15
N TYR A 16 22.09 -26.43 -0.36
CA TYR A 16 21.69 -27.76 0.13
C TYR A 16 20.36 -27.73 0.89
N VAL A 17 20.17 -26.76 1.79
CA VAL A 17 18.93 -26.61 2.57
C VAL A 17 17.74 -26.31 1.65
N ILE A 18 17.89 -25.37 0.72
CA ILE A 18 16.82 -24.97 -0.20
C ILE A 18 16.39 -26.15 -1.09
N GLU A 19 17.35 -26.89 -1.64
CA GLU A 19 17.07 -28.05 -2.50
C GLU A 19 16.41 -29.21 -1.74
N ASN A 20 16.67 -29.34 -0.45
CA ASN A 20 16.24 -30.48 0.36
C ASN A 20 15.17 -30.13 1.40
N LEU A 21 14.48 -28.99 1.25
CA LEU A 21 13.59 -28.40 2.25
C LEU A 21 12.53 -29.37 2.83
N ARG A 22 12.01 -30.29 1.99
CA ARG A 22 10.97 -31.27 2.38
C ARG A 22 11.50 -32.57 2.98
N SER A 23 12.79 -32.82 2.86
CA SER A 23 13.43 -34.10 3.22
C SER A 23 14.67 -33.90 4.07
N LEU A 24 14.78 -32.74 4.75
CA LEU A 24 15.89 -32.46 5.65
C LEU A 24 15.86 -33.43 6.84
N PRO A 25 17.01 -34.04 7.18
CA PRO A 25 17.15 -34.79 8.41
C PRO A 25 16.75 -33.92 9.61
N ALA A 26 16.01 -34.50 10.56
CA ALA A 26 15.53 -33.76 11.75
C ALA A 26 16.67 -33.08 12.53
N GLU A 27 17.87 -33.66 12.54
CA GLU A 27 19.06 -33.10 13.19
C GLU A 27 19.58 -31.79 12.54
N LEU A 28 19.15 -31.49 11.31
CA LEU A 28 19.54 -30.31 10.52
C LEU A 28 18.48 -29.22 10.46
N VAL A 29 17.22 -29.51 10.83
CA VAL A 29 16.09 -28.57 10.69
C VAL A 29 16.37 -27.26 11.43
N GLU A 30 16.73 -27.35 12.71
CA GLU A 30 17.05 -26.21 13.56
C GLU A 30 18.23 -25.37 13.02
N PRO A 31 19.42 -25.96 12.75
CA PRO A 31 20.51 -25.24 12.08
C PRO A 31 20.14 -24.63 10.74
N ALA A 32 19.29 -25.31 9.95
CA ALA A 32 18.87 -24.84 8.64
C ALA A 32 17.95 -23.62 8.75
N ILE A 33 17.02 -23.60 9.71
CA ILE A 33 16.18 -22.41 9.99
C ILE A 33 17.08 -21.23 10.33
N ASP A 34 18.04 -21.39 11.24
CA ASP A 34 18.95 -20.31 11.64
C ASP A 34 19.80 -19.80 10.47
N LEU A 35 20.27 -20.71 9.61
CA LEU A 35 21.01 -20.37 8.40
C LEU A 35 20.16 -19.54 7.44
N LEU A 36 18.92 -19.97 7.18
CA LEU A 36 17.98 -19.28 6.29
C LEU A 36 17.65 -17.88 6.82
N LEU A 37 17.39 -17.74 8.12
CA LEU A 37 17.13 -16.44 8.75
C LEU A 37 18.33 -15.50 8.62
N ARG A 38 19.56 -15.99 8.81
CA ARG A 38 20.79 -15.19 8.60
C ARG A 38 21.00 -14.77 7.16
N ALA A 39 20.54 -15.59 6.21
CA ALA A 39 20.55 -15.27 4.79
C ALA A 39 19.37 -14.38 4.36
N ASN A 40 18.48 -13.99 5.29
CA ASN A 40 17.24 -13.26 5.01
C ASN A 40 16.26 -14.04 4.10
N GLU A 41 16.36 -15.37 4.09
CA GLU A 41 15.50 -16.29 3.35
C GLU A 41 14.29 -16.69 4.19
N ILE A 42 13.48 -15.69 4.55
CA ILE A 42 12.37 -15.80 5.51
C ILE A 42 11.33 -16.84 5.05
N GLU A 43 10.95 -16.82 3.78
CA GLU A 43 9.91 -17.71 3.25
C GLU A 43 10.30 -19.19 3.41
N TYR A 44 11.54 -19.52 3.07
CA TYR A 44 12.08 -20.86 3.22
C TYR A 44 12.15 -21.29 4.68
N ALA A 45 12.56 -20.41 5.59
CA ALA A 45 12.60 -20.69 7.03
C ALA A 45 11.20 -21.00 7.58
N VAL A 46 10.20 -20.23 7.17
CA VAL A 46 8.80 -20.39 7.55
C VAL A 46 8.21 -21.69 7.01
N VAL A 47 8.46 -22.00 5.74
CA VAL A 47 8.02 -23.27 5.15
C VAL A 47 8.65 -24.45 5.90
N LEU A 48 9.96 -24.40 6.17
CA LEU A 48 10.65 -25.45 6.91
C LEU A 48 10.07 -25.63 8.32
N CYS A 49 9.80 -24.54 9.04
CA CYS A 49 9.11 -24.59 10.33
C CYS A 49 7.73 -25.28 10.22
N ARG A 50 6.94 -24.91 9.21
CA ARG A 50 5.59 -25.46 9.01
C ARG A 50 5.62 -26.96 8.70
N GLU A 51 6.49 -27.41 7.80
CA GLU A 51 6.60 -28.82 7.41
C GLU A 51 7.04 -29.71 8.60
N HIS A 52 7.77 -29.15 9.56
CA HIS A 52 8.19 -29.83 10.79
C HIS A 52 7.28 -29.57 12.00
N GLY A 53 6.10 -28.97 11.80
CA GLY A 53 5.11 -28.74 12.86
C GLY A 53 5.47 -27.64 13.87
N MET A 54 6.52 -26.85 13.59
CA MET A 54 6.96 -25.72 14.41
C MET A 54 6.12 -24.47 14.13
N ILE A 55 4.79 -24.60 14.25
CA ILE A 55 3.83 -23.57 13.84
C ILE A 55 4.06 -22.24 14.55
N GLN A 56 4.24 -22.25 15.87
CA GLN A 56 4.44 -21.01 16.63
C GLN A 56 5.71 -20.27 16.17
N ARG A 57 6.81 -21.00 15.96
CA ARG A 57 8.05 -20.40 15.47
C ARG A 57 7.88 -19.79 14.07
N ALA A 58 7.13 -20.46 13.19
CA ALA A 58 6.81 -19.91 11.87
C ALA A 58 6.03 -18.58 11.99
N VAL A 59 5.07 -18.52 12.91
CA VAL A 59 4.28 -17.32 13.19
C VAL A 59 5.16 -16.19 13.73
N ASP A 60 6.01 -16.48 14.71
CA ASP A 60 6.91 -15.48 15.31
C ASP A 60 7.84 -14.86 14.26
N ILE A 61 8.46 -15.71 13.41
CA ILE A 61 9.31 -15.25 12.29
C ILE A 61 8.55 -14.31 11.35
N LEU A 62 7.30 -14.63 11.02
CA LEU A 62 6.48 -13.80 10.13
C LEU A 62 6.06 -12.49 10.79
N VAL A 63 5.71 -12.52 12.07
CA VAL A 63 5.37 -11.31 12.83
C VAL A 63 6.57 -10.37 12.92
N ASP A 64 7.77 -10.91 13.21
CA ASP A 64 9.02 -10.13 13.23
C ASP A 64 9.36 -9.54 11.86
N ALA A 65 9.04 -10.26 10.77
CA ALA A 65 9.16 -9.76 9.40
C ALA A 65 8.03 -8.81 8.97
N GLY A 66 7.01 -8.60 9.82
CA GLY A 66 5.84 -7.77 9.52
C GLY A 66 4.82 -8.41 8.58
N ASP A 67 4.90 -9.71 8.30
CA ASP A 67 3.95 -10.44 7.46
C ASP A 67 2.82 -11.10 8.27
N TYR A 68 1.98 -10.25 8.85
CA TYR A 68 0.81 -10.67 9.63
C TYR A 68 -0.24 -11.43 8.82
N LEU A 69 -0.30 -11.22 7.49
CA LEU A 69 -1.29 -11.90 6.65
C LEU A 69 -0.94 -13.39 6.55
N TRP A 70 0.33 -13.68 6.28
CA TRP A 70 0.78 -15.06 6.22
C TRP A 70 0.78 -15.72 7.60
N ALA A 71 1.17 -14.98 8.65
CA ALA A 71 1.13 -15.46 10.03
C ALA A 71 -0.28 -15.89 10.42
N ALA A 72 -1.29 -15.06 10.12
CA ALA A 72 -2.69 -15.37 10.35
C ALA A 72 -3.16 -16.58 9.54
N GLN A 73 -2.75 -16.70 8.28
CA GLN A 73 -3.11 -17.83 7.43
C GLN A 73 -2.57 -19.16 8.01
N ILE A 74 -1.29 -19.21 8.39
CA ILE A 74 -0.68 -20.41 9.00
C ILE A 74 -1.42 -20.77 10.29
N THR A 75 -1.67 -19.79 11.14
CA THR A 75 -2.36 -19.97 12.44
C THR A 75 -3.78 -20.50 12.25
N LYS A 76 -4.52 -19.96 11.28
CA LYS A 76 -5.87 -20.42 10.93
C LYS A 76 -5.84 -21.86 10.42
N SER A 77 -4.90 -22.20 9.54
CA SER A 77 -4.73 -23.55 9.02
C SER A 77 -4.32 -24.56 10.10
N ALA A 78 -3.62 -24.11 11.15
CA ALA A 78 -3.29 -24.91 12.32
C ALA A 78 -4.46 -25.10 13.31
N GLY A 79 -5.66 -24.58 12.99
CA GLY A 79 -6.87 -24.77 13.79
C GLY A 79 -7.12 -23.72 14.88
N SER A 80 -6.41 -22.58 14.83
CA SER A 80 -6.56 -21.49 15.80
C SER A 80 -7.14 -20.22 15.17
N PRO A 81 -8.40 -20.21 14.71
CA PRO A 81 -8.98 -19.09 13.97
C PRO A 81 -9.07 -17.78 14.79
N GLU A 82 -9.26 -17.87 16.11
CA GLU A 82 -9.31 -16.68 16.98
C GLU A 82 -7.95 -15.98 17.10
N GLU A 83 -6.86 -16.74 17.18
CA GLU A 83 -5.50 -16.16 17.15
C GLU A 83 -5.18 -15.59 15.77
N ALA A 84 -5.62 -16.25 14.70
CA ALA A 84 -5.49 -15.70 13.35
C ALA A 84 -6.21 -14.35 13.21
N GLU A 85 -7.39 -14.19 13.81
CA GLU A 85 -8.10 -12.91 13.84
C GLU A 85 -7.32 -11.84 14.63
N ARG A 86 -6.73 -12.20 15.78
CA ARG A 86 -5.87 -11.27 16.56
C ARG A 86 -4.65 -10.82 15.76
N LEU A 87 -4.02 -11.73 15.04
CA LEU A 87 -2.90 -11.42 14.14
C LEU A 87 -3.33 -10.49 13.01
N LEU A 88 -4.51 -10.70 12.40
CA LEU A 88 -5.05 -9.80 11.38
C LEU A 88 -5.33 -8.40 11.92
N ARG A 89 -5.85 -8.26 13.16
CA ARG A 89 -6.08 -6.95 13.78
C ARG A 89 -4.76 -6.22 14.04
N SER A 90 -3.78 -6.92 14.61
CA SER A 90 -2.43 -6.36 14.83
C SER A 90 -1.77 -5.97 13.51
N GLY A 91 -1.91 -6.82 12.48
CA GLY A 91 -1.42 -6.57 11.14
C GLY A 91 -2.09 -5.38 10.48
N LEU A 92 -3.40 -5.21 10.63
CA LEU A 92 -4.13 -4.04 10.11
C LEU A 92 -3.55 -2.74 10.68
N GLU A 93 -3.38 -2.66 12.00
CA GLU A 93 -2.78 -1.51 12.67
C GLU A 93 -1.34 -1.25 12.18
N TYR A 94 -0.53 -2.31 12.11
CA TYR A 94 0.85 -2.25 11.60
C TYR A 94 0.90 -1.72 10.15
N TYR A 95 0.10 -2.29 9.24
CA TYR A 95 0.09 -1.90 7.83
C TYR A 95 -0.38 -0.47 7.62
N ILE A 96 -1.36 0.00 8.39
CA ILE A 96 -1.78 1.41 8.34
C ILE A 96 -0.63 2.31 8.80
N SER A 97 0.03 1.98 9.91
CA SER A 97 1.14 2.77 10.45
C SER A 97 2.35 2.86 9.52
N MET A 98 2.56 1.83 8.71
CA MET A 98 3.62 1.74 7.71
C MET A 98 3.16 2.19 6.31
N GLU A 99 1.93 2.74 6.20
CA GLU A 99 1.33 3.21 4.94
C GLU A 99 1.24 2.11 3.85
N MET A 100 1.20 0.84 4.26
CA MET A 100 1.08 -0.35 3.42
C MET A 100 -0.40 -0.64 3.12
N TYR A 101 -1.12 0.32 2.54
CA TYR A 101 -2.58 0.30 2.43
C TYR A 101 -3.13 -0.93 1.69
N GLY A 102 -2.44 -1.46 0.68
CA GLY A 102 -2.86 -2.69 -0.01
C GLY A 102 -2.92 -3.91 0.92
N ARG A 103 -1.95 -4.04 1.83
CA ARG A 103 -1.93 -5.10 2.84
C ARG A 103 -2.94 -4.82 3.97
N ALA A 104 -3.12 -3.56 4.36
CA ALA A 104 -4.16 -3.15 5.31
C ALA A 104 -5.57 -3.53 4.81
N ILE A 105 -5.89 -3.21 3.56
CA ILE A 105 -7.16 -3.58 2.91
C ILE A 105 -7.36 -5.10 2.91
N SER A 106 -6.31 -5.85 2.60
CA SER A 106 -6.36 -7.32 2.62
C SER A 106 -6.68 -7.86 4.02
N ALA A 107 -6.08 -7.29 5.07
CA ALA A 107 -6.35 -7.65 6.46
C ALA A 107 -7.78 -7.27 6.88
N ALA A 108 -8.22 -6.04 6.57
CA ALA A 108 -9.58 -5.56 6.83
C ALA A 108 -10.65 -6.44 6.16
N THR A 109 -10.40 -6.85 4.91
CA THR A 109 -11.28 -7.76 4.18
C THR A 109 -11.34 -9.14 4.84
N ALA A 110 -10.17 -9.69 5.24
CA ALA A 110 -10.13 -10.99 5.94
C ALA A 110 -10.84 -10.96 7.29
N LEU A 111 -10.88 -9.80 7.96
CA LEU A 111 -11.63 -9.54 9.19
C LEU A 111 -13.13 -9.31 8.96
N ASN A 112 -13.59 -9.25 7.71
CA ASN A 112 -14.96 -8.88 7.33
C ASN A 112 -15.38 -7.52 7.94
N LEU A 113 -14.48 -6.53 7.91
CA LEU A 113 -14.83 -5.20 8.36
C LEU A 113 -15.93 -4.58 7.48
N PRO A 114 -16.71 -3.62 8.02
CA PRO A 114 -17.70 -2.89 7.26
C PRO A 114 -17.14 -2.27 5.97
N PRO A 115 -17.87 -2.29 4.84
CA PRO A 115 -17.38 -1.77 3.57
C PRO A 115 -16.93 -0.31 3.62
N ASP A 116 -17.59 0.53 4.44
CA ASP A 116 -17.22 1.93 4.63
C ASP A 116 -15.82 2.13 5.24
N GLN A 117 -15.40 1.20 6.12
CA GLN A 117 -14.05 1.21 6.68
C GLN A 117 -13.02 0.76 5.65
N ILE A 118 -13.36 -0.23 4.82
CA ILE A 118 -12.49 -0.70 3.72
C ILE A 118 -12.34 0.41 2.67
N ASP A 119 -13.42 1.10 2.31
CA ASP A 119 -13.43 2.23 1.39
C ASP A 119 -12.63 3.42 1.91
N ALA A 120 -12.58 3.64 3.22
CA ALA A 120 -11.70 4.64 3.83
C ALA A 120 -10.22 4.29 3.58
N LEU A 121 -9.82 3.04 3.79
CA LEU A 121 -8.45 2.58 3.52
C LEU A 121 -8.08 2.70 2.04
N TYR A 122 -9.02 2.40 1.13
CA TYR A 122 -8.82 2.63 -0.31
C TYR A 122 -8.55 4.10 -0.63
N ARG A 123 -9.37 5.02 -0.08
CA ARG A 123 -9.19 6.46 -0.31
C ARG A 123 -7.87 6.98 0.23
N GLU A 124 -7.47 6.54 1.43
CA GLU A 124 -6.18 6.90 2.02
C GLU A 124 -5.01 6.38 1.18
N GLY A 125 -5.07 5.12 0.74
CA GLY A 125 -4.07 4.53 -0.14
C GLY A 125 -3.93 5.26 -1.48
N ILE A 126 -5.04 5.61 -2.13
CA ILE A 126 -5.03 6.40 -3.37
C ILE A 126 -4.40 7.78 -3.12
N ALA A 127 -4.79 8.46 -2.04
CA ALA A 127 -4.24 9.77 -1.70
C ALA A 127 -2.74 9.72 -1.35
N PHE A 128 -2.26 8.61 -0.80
CA PHE A 128 -0.84 8.39 -0.53
C PHE A 128 -0.05 8.17 -1.84
N GLU A 129 -0.50 7.26 -2.69
CA GLU A 129 0.13 6.99 -3.99
C GLU A 129 0.12 8.22 -4.90
N SER A 130 -0.96 9.00 -4.89
CA SER A 130 -1.07 10.23 -5.69
C SER A 130 -0.12 11.34 -5.24
N LYS A 131 0.40 11.30 -4.00
CA LYS A 131 1.46 12.22 -3.55
C LYS A 131 2.84 11.78 -4.04
N SER A 132 3.05 10.48 -4.20
CA SER A 132 4.30 9.89 -4.71
C SER A 132 4.44 10.08 -6.22
N MET A 133 3.33 10.01 -6.97
CA MET A 133 3.25 10.57 -8.31
C MET A 133 3.30 12.10 -8.19
N ASP A 134 4.49 12.68 -8.35
CA ASP A 134 4.70 14.12 -8.36
C ASP A 134 4.02 14.75 -9.59
N LEU A 135 2.69 14.87 -9.52
CA LEU A 135 1.81 15.52 -10.48
C LEU A 135 2.26 16.96 -10.72
N SER A 136 2.84 17.60 -9.70
CA SER A 136 3.41 18.96 -9.85
C SER A 136 4.62 18.96 -10.76
N ARG A 137 5.49 17.94 -10.67
CA ARG A 137 6.64 17.79 -11.58
C ARG A 137 6.24 17.35 -12.98
N ALA A 138 5.24 16.47 -13.11
CA ALA A 138 4.67 16.13 -14.41
C ALA A 138 4.06 17.38 -15.09
N HIS A 139 3.33 18.18 -14.32
CA HIS A 139 2.75 19.44 -14.78
C HIS A 139 3.82 20.47 -15.17
N ALA A 140 4.87 20.64 -14.36
CA ALA A 140 5.99 21.53 -14.69
C ALA A 140 6.75 21.08 -15.94
N ALA A 141 6.89 19.77 -16.16
CA ALA A 141 7.49 19.23 -17.39
C ALA A 141 6.61 19.52 -18.62
N LEU A 142 5.29 19.35 -18.50
CA LEU A 142 4.33 19.69 -19.57
C LEU A 142 4.37 21.19 -19.92
N GLU A 143 4.38 22.07 -18.91
CA GLU A 143 4.54 23.53 -19.10
C GLU A 143 5.85 23.87 -19.83
N SER A 144 6.96 23.25 -19.43
CA SER A 144 8.25 23.46 -20.09
C SER A 144 8.26 22.94 -21.53
N MET A 145 7.58 21.82 -21.81
CA MET A 145 7.41 21.30 -23.16
C MET A 145 6.51 22.20 -24.01
N MET A 146 5.42 22.74 -23.44
CA MET A 146 4.54 23.70 -24.11
C MET A 146 5.31 24.95 -24.54
N SER A 147 6.14 25.50 -23.64
CA SER A 147 7.00 26.64 -23.96
C SER A 147 7.96 26.31 -25.11
N ALA A 148 8.58 25.12 -25.08
CA ALA A 148 9.48 24.68 -26.15
C ALA A 148 8.77 24.50 -27.50
N VAL A 149 7.58 23.89 -27.52
CA VAL A 149 6.76 23.72 -28.74
C VAL A 149 6.32 25.08 -29.30
N ALA A 150 5.92 26.01 -28.43
CA ALA A 150 5.57 27.36 -28.86
C ALA A 150 6.74 28.14 -29.49
N MET A 151 7.98 27.78 -29.16
CA MET A 151 9.21 28.34 -29.74
C MET A 151 9.68 27.63 -31.02
N LEU A 152 9.12 26.46 -31.37
CA LEU A 152 9.41 25.83 -32.65
C LEU A 152 8.78 26.66 -33.79
N GLU A 153 9.51 26.86 -34.88
CA GLU A 153 8.96 27.40 -36.14
C GLU A 153 8.10 26.34 -36.86
N THR A 154 7.12 25.78 -36.16
CA THR A 154 6.07 24.96 -36.75
C THR A 154 4.99 25.84 -37.34
N ASP A 155 4.31 25.35 -38.38
CA ASP A 155 3.18 26.03 -39.00
C ASP A 155 2.18 26.48 -37.92
N GLU A 156 1.76 27.75 -37.96
CA GLU A 156 0.90 28.39 -36.94
C GLU A 156 -0.44 27.65 -36.79
N GLU A 157 -0.86 26.92 -37.83
CA GLU A 157 -2.05 26.07 -37.81
C GLU A 157 -1.88 24.85 -36.89
N VAL A 158 -0.73 24.16 -36.96
CA VAL A 158 -0.41 22.99 -36.11
C VAL A 158 -0.25 23.41 -34.64
N LYS A 159 0.34 24.59 -34.42
CA LYS A 159 0.47 25.17 -33.08
C LYS A 159 -0.90 25.49 -32.48
N ARG A 160 -1.83 26.01 -33.28
CA ARG A 160 -3.19 26.35 -32.82
C ARG A 160 -4.03 25.10 -32.53
N GLU A 161 -4.02 24.11 -33.42
CA GLU A 161 -4.74 22.84 -33.23
C GLU A 161 -4.29 22.10 -31.97
N LEU A 162 -2.98 22.08 -31.70
CA LEU A 162 -2.43 21.47 -30.49
C LEU A 162 -2.86 22.23 -29.22
N MET A 163 -2.84 23.56 -29.25
CA MET A 163 -3.28 24.37 -28.10
C MET A 163 -4.77 24.20 -27.82
N ASP A 164 -5.61 24.13 -28.85
CA ASP A 164 -7.05 23.94 -28.71
C ASP A 164 -7.38 22.55 -28.14
N ALA A 165 -6.74 21.48 -28.64
CA ALA A 165 -6.94 20.12 -28.14
C ALA A 165 -6.53 19.96 -26.66
N ILE A 166 -5.47 20.65 -26.23
CA ILE A 166 -4.99 20.61 -24.85
C ILE A 166 -5.92 21.41 -23.93
N GLN A 167 -6.37 22.60 -24.36
CA GLN A 167 -7.29 23.42 -23.58
C GLN A 167 -8.63 22.69 -23.36
N GLU A 168 -9.11 21.99 -24.39
CA GLU A 168 -10.32 21.17 -24.29
C GLU A 168 -10.19 20.04 -23.25
N GLU A 169 -9.03 19.39 -23.17
CA GLU A 169 -8.76 18.35 -22.17
C GLU A 169 -8.62 18.94 -20.75
N LEU A 170 -7.95 20.08 -20.60
CA LEU A 170 -7.82 20.77 -19.30
C LEU A 170 -9.18 21.25 -18.76
N ASP A 171 -10.07 21.72 -19.63
CA ASP A 171 -11.41 22.13 -19.25
C ASP A 171 -12.30 20.92 -18.91
N ARG A 172 -12.07 19.77 -19.54
CA ARG A 172 -12.71 18.48 -19.21
C ARG A 172 -12.26 17.98 -17.83
N GLU A 173 -10.97 18.07 -17.51
CA GLU A 173 -10.44 17.72 -16.19
C GLU A 173 -10.92 18.69 -15.10
N ARG A 174 -10.92 20.01 -15.35
CA ARG A 174 -11.45 21.00 -14.40
C ARG A 174 -12.95 20.84 -14.17
N GLY A 175 -13.74 20.58 -15.22
CA GLY A 175 -15.17 20.31 -15.10
C GLY A 175 -15.48 19.05 -14.31
N SER A 176 -14.64 18.02 -14.41
CA SER A 176 -14.78 16.78 -13.61
C SER A 176 -14.34 16.96 -12.14
N ALA A 177 -13.35 17.82 -11.88
CA ALA A 177 -12.95 18.22 -10.53
C ALA A 177 -13.98 19.14 -9.84
N GLU A 178 -14.64 20.05 -10.58
CA GLU A 178 -15.71 20.90 -10.04
C GLU A 178 -17.03 20.12 -9.81
N ALA A 179 -17.34 19.13 -10.65
CA ALA A 179 -18.53 18.28 -10.48
C ALA A 179 -18.45 17.36 -9.26
N THR A 180 -17.26 17.13 -8.71
CA THR A 180 -17.02 16.29 -7.52
C THR A 180 -16.82 17.08 -6.23
N ALA A 181 -16.76 18.42 -6.30
CA ALA A 181 -16.69 19.28 -5.13
C ALA A 181 -18.09 19.50 -4.50
N PRO A 182 -18.30 19.26 -3.19
CA PRO A 182 -19.58 19.50 -2.55
C PRO A 182 -19.94 20.99 -2.58
N PRO A 183 -21.21 21.36 -2.84
CA PRO A 183 -21.59 22.76 -3.03
C PRO A 183 -21.32 23.56 -1.76
N ALA A 184 -20.43 24.56 -1.87
CA ALA A 184 -20.19 25.54 -0.83
C ALA A 184 -21.51 26.24 -0.48
N ASN A 185 -21.89 26.14 0.80
CA ASN A 185 -23.14 26.63 1.34
C ASN A 185 -23.22 28.17 1.26
N ARG A 186 -23.69 28.70 0.13
CA ARG A 186 -23.86 30.13 -0.15
C ARG A 186 -25.02 30.80 0.62
N SER A 187 -25.64 30.11 1.57
CA SER A 187 -26.84 30.61 2.28
C SER A 187 -26.57 31.40 3.56
N GLN A 188 -25.32 31.69 3.93
CA GLN A 188 -25.00 32.47 5.15
C GLN A 188 -24.41 33.86 4.93
N LEU A 189 -24.24 34.34 3.70
CA LEU A 189 -23.83 35.73 3.41
C LEU A 189 -24.90 36.47 2.61
N ARG A 190 -26.04 36.77 3.26
CA ARG A 190 -27.04 37.76 2.78
C ARG A 190 -28.12 38.02 3.83
N ARG A 191 -27.76 38.29 5.08
CA ARG A 191 -28.68 38.87 6.08
C ARG A 191 -27.92 39.68 7.11
N GLU A 192 -27.42 40.82 6.69
CA GLU A 192 -27.11 41.98 7.52
C GLU A 192 -26.87 43.10 6.50
N ASP A 193 -27.40 44.29 6.77
CA ASP A 193 -27.41 45.48 5.89
C ASP A 193 -28.59 45.57 4.90
N ASP A 194 -29.81 45.51 5.43
CA ASP A 194 -30.93 46.30 4.90
C ASP A 194 -32.00 46.42 5.99
N LYS A 195 -31.84 47.42 6.89
CA LYS A 195 -32.89 48.05 7.72
C LYS A 195 -32.26 49.04 8.71
N ILE A 196 -31.90 50.22 8.23
CA ILE A 196 -32.05 51.43 9.04
C ILE A 196 -32.57 52.52 8.09
N ASP A 197 -33.89 52.67 8.03
CA ASP A 197 -34.47 53.98 7.80
C ASP A 197 -35.87 54.09 8.39
N GLY A 198 -36.06 55.18 9.13
CA GLY A 198 -37.35 55.85 9.33
C GLY A 198 -38.39 55.17 10.20
N ASP A 199 -38.39 55.46 11.51
CA ASP A 199 -39.61 55.91 12.19
C ASP A 199 -39.31 56.40 13.62
N ARG A 200 -39.22 57.73 13.77
CA ARG A 200 -39.52 58.44 15.02
C ARG A 200 -39.98 59.86 14.70
N PHE A 201 -41.30 60.00 14.56
CA PHE A 201 -42.03 61.22 14.88
C PHE A 201 -42.89 60.93 16.11
N CYS A 202 -42.50 61.50 17.25
CA CYS A 202 -43.32 62.06 18.32
C CYS A 202 -42.37 62.69 19.35
#